data_AF-A0A2P0XMC3-F1
#
_entry.id   AF-A0A2P0XMC3-F1
#
_cell.length_a   1.000
_cell.length_b   1.000
_cell.length_c   1.000
_cell.angle_alpha   90.00
_cell.angle_beta   90.00
_cell.angle_gamma   90.00
#
_symmetry.space_group_name_H-M   'P 1'
#
loop_
_entity.id
_entity.type
_entity.pdbx_description
1 polymer ?
#
loop_
_entity_poly.entity_id
_entity_poly.type
_entity_poly.pdbx_seq_one_letter_code
_entity_poly.pdbx_strand_id
1 'polypeptide(L)'
;LMGGPRIEFEVSYETFDVKNQGNNYKNEAHRYYALSQETTIATNKFVVLKNEGLADISFMLNACYDVTTEGIPFSPYICAGIGTDLISMFEATNPKISYQG
;
A
#
# COMPACT_ATOMS: atom_id res chain seq x y z
N LEU A 1 -19.62 28.84 15.44
CA LEU A 1 -18.95 27.86 14.56
C LEU A 1 -18.46 28.59 13.32
N MET A 2 -17.29 29.22 13.40
CA MET A 2 -16.61 29.83 12.25
C MET A 2 -15.39 28.98 11.91
N GLY A 3 -15.61 27.84 11.29
CA GLY A 3 -14.55 27.05 10.66
C GLY A 3 -14.94 26.78 9.22
N GLY A 4 -13.95 26.83 8.33
CA GLY A 4 -14.16 26.74 6.89
C GLY A 4 -14.01 25.31 6.38
N PRO A 5 -14.63 24.98 5.23
CA PRO A 5 -14.31 23.74 4.53
C PRO A 5 -12.87 23.77 4.02
N ARG A 6 -12.14 22.68 4.22
CA ARG A 6 -10.78 22.45 3.71
C ARG A 6 -10.79 21.20 2.83
N ILE A 7 -10.15 21.26 1.69
CA ILE A 7 -9.91 20.08 0.85
C ILE A 7 -8.43 19.74 0.97
N GLU A 8 -8.14 18.48 1.25
CA GLU A 8 -6.79 17.94 1.35
C GLU A 8 -6.60 16.86 0.29
N PHE A 9 -5.41 16.84 -0.29
CA PHE A 9 -4.99 15.81 -1.23
C PHE A 9 -3.73 15.16 -0.69
N GLU A 10 -3.78 13.85 -0.51
CA GLU A 10 -2.70 13.04 0.03
C GLU A 10 -2.23 12.04 -1.03
N VAL A 11 -0.91 11.89 -1.13
CA VAL A 11 -0.28 10.90 -2.00
C VAL A 11 0.72 10.14 -1.16
N SER A 12 0.65 8.81 -1.21
CA SER A 12 1.66 7.93 -0.62
C SER A 12 2.23 7.00 -1.66
N TYR A 13 3.51 6.66 -1.49
CA TYR A 13 4.23 5.71 -2.31
C TYR A 13 5.06 4.84 -1.38
N GLU A 14 4.81 3.53 -1.38
CA GLU A 14 5.55 2.59 -0.56
C GLU A 14 5.93 1.35 -1.37
N THR A 15 7.15 0.88 -1.17
CA THR A 15 7.66 -0.35 -1.80
C THR A 15 8.04 -1.35 -0.74
N PHE A 16 7.49 -2.55 -0.84
CA PHE A 16 7.74 -3.68 0.02
C PHE A 16 8.59 -4.71 -0.73
N ASP A 17 9.87 -4.75 -0.41
CA ASP A 17 10.79 -5.73 -0.98
C ASP A 17 10.73 -7.07 -0.22
N VAL A 18 11.17 -8.14 -0.89
CA VAL A 18 11.25 -9.48 -0.31
C VAL A 18 12.32 -9.49 0.78
N LYS A 19 11.95 -9.95 1.98
CA LYS A 19 12.88 -9.99 3.11
C LYS A 19 13.96 -11.06 2.90
N ASN A 20 15.22 -10.65 2.91
CA ASN A 20 16.37 -11.56 3.02
C ASN A 20 16.64 -11.89 4.50
N GLN A 21 15.94 -12.90 5.03
CA GLN A 21 16.03 -13.26 6.45
C GLN A 21 17.48 -13.57 6.86
N GLY A 22 18.03 -12.75 7.76
CA GLY A 22 19.40 -12.88 8.26
C GLY A 22 20.50 -12.61 7.22
N ASN A 23 20.17 -12.01 6.07
CA ASN A 23 21.08 -11.82 4.94
C ASN A 23 21.75 -13.11 4.46
N ASN A 24 21.05 -14.24 4.62
CA ASN A 24 21.59 -15.58 4.37
C ASN A 24 21.68 -15.93 2.88
N TYR A 25 21.00 -15.17 2.02
CA TYR A 25 20.95 -15.42 0.59
C TYR A 25 21.79 -14.41 -0.19
N LYS A 26 22.70 -14.92 -1.04
CA LYS A 26 23.49 -14.13 -1.99
C LYS A 26 22.76 -13.98 -3.32
N ASN A 27 23.16 -13.00 -4.14
CA ASN A 27 22.68 -12.80 -5.51
C ASN A 27 21.14 -12.78 -5.65
N GLU A 28 20.45 -12.16 -4.69
CA GLU A 28 18.98 -12.05 -4.71
C GLU A 28 18.22 -13.39 -4.76
N ALA A 29 18.87 -14.50 -4.43
CA ALA A 29 18.26 -15.84 -4.49
C ALA A 29 16.99 -15.96 -3.63
N HIS A 30 16.87 -15.15 -2.57
CA HIS A 30 15.68 -15.08 -1.72
C HIS A 30 14.41 -14.60 -2.45
N ARG A 31 14.54 -14.03 -3.65
CA ARG A 31 13.43 -13.57 -4.48
C ARG A 31 12.85 -14.66 -5.38
N TYR A 32 13.52 -15.80 -5.50
CA TYR A 32 13.12 -16.87 -6.43
C TYR A 32 12.44 -18.02 -5.69
N TYR A 33 11.31 -18.47 -6.24
CA TYR A 33 10.52 -19.57 -5.70
C TYR A 33 10.25 -20.61 -6.79
N ALA A 34 10.43 -21.89 -6.46
CA ALA A 34 10.02 -22.99 -7.33
C ALA A 34 8.61 -23.45 -6.97
N LEU A 35 7.69 -23.40 -7.93
CA LEU A 35 6.35 -23.95 -7.80
C LEU A 35 6.26 -25.30 -8.51
N SER A 36 5.80 -26.31 -7.78
CA SER A 36 5.48 -27.64 -8.29
C SER A 36 4.02 -27.95 -7.96
N GLN A 37 3.33 -28.65 -8.86
CA GLN A 37 1.97 -29.17 -8.59
C GLN A 37 2.01 -30.37 -7.63
N GLU A 38 3.15 -31.05 -7.56
CA GLU A 38 3.40 -32.20 -6.70
C GLU A 38 4.07 -31.76 -5.39
N THR A 39 3.82 -32.51 -4.31
CA THR A 39 4.37 -32.26 -2.96
C THR A 39 5.90 -32.29 -2.92
N THR A 40 6.53 -33.01 -3.84
CA THR A 40 7.99 -33.06 -4.02
C THR A 40 8.36 -32.44 -5.36
N ILE A 41 9.39 -31.58 -5.35
CA ILE A 41 9.90 -30.97 -6.58
C ILE A 41 10.66 -32.05 -7.37
N ALA A 42 10.06 -32.51 -8.46
CA ALA A 42 10.70 -33.41 -9.40
C ALA A 42 11.48 -32.63 -10.47
N THR A 43 12.57 -33.22 -10.96
CA THR A 43 13.41 -32.65 -12.02
C THR A 43 12.57 -32.27 -13.24
N ASN A 44 12.73 -31.04 -13.74
CA ASN A 44 12.00 -30.48 -14.89
C ASN A 44 10.47 -30.43 -14.76
N LYS A 45 9.90 -30.60 -13.55
CA LYS A 45 8.46 -30.48 -13.27
C LYS A 45 8.15 -29.35 -12.30
N PHE A 46 8.75 -28.19 -12.52
CA PHE A 46 8.48 -26.99 -11.74
C PHE A 46 8.55 -25.75 -12.63
N VAL A 47 7.89 -24.69 -12.18
CA VAL A 47 8.05 -23.35 -12.74
C VAL A 47 8.77 -22.48 -11.72
N VAL A 48 9.59 -21.56 -12.19
CA VAL A 48 10.27 -20.59 -11.34
C VAL A 48 9.48 -19.29 -11.37
N LEU A 49 9.13 -18.80 -10.19
CA LEU A 49 8.62 -17.45 -9.99
C LEU A 49 9.71 -16.57 -9.42
N LYS A 50 9.76 -15.32 -9.88
CA LYS A 50 10.53 -14.26 -9.25
C LYS A 50 9.56 -13.28 -8.59
N ASN A 51 9.78 -13.02 -7.30
CA ASN A 51 9.06 -12.01 -6.55
C ASN A 51 9.85 -10.70 -6.58
N GLU A 52 9.33 -9.72 -7.31
CA GLU A 52 9.92 -8.38 -7.43
C GLU A 52 9.51 -7.43 -6.29
N GLY A 53 8.79 -7.95 -5.29
CA GLY A 53 8.17 -7.17 -4.24
C GLY A 53 6.78 -6.67 -4.62
N LEU A 54 6.27 -5.76 -3.79
CA LEU A 54 4.99 -5.10 -3.96
C LEU A 54 5.22 -3.59 -3.89
N ALA A 55 4.67 -2.84 -4.83
CA ALA A 55 4.65 -1.38 -4.75
C ALA A 55 3.20 -0.93 -4.61
N ASP A 56 2.94 0.00 -3.71
CA ASP A 56 1.63 0.58 -3.48
C ASP A 56 1.71 2.10 -3.64
N ILE A 57 0.78 2.64 -4.41
CA ILE A 57 0.64 4.08 -4.62
C ILE A 57 -0.79 4.46 -4.26
N SER A 58 -0.96 5.24 -3.20
CA SER A 58 -2.28 5.69 -2.76
C SER A 58 -2.49 7.16 -3.11
N PHE A 59 -3.69 7.48 -3.57
CA PHE A 59 -4.18 8.83 -3.78
C PHE A 59 -5.47 9.00 -2.98
N MET A 60 -5.49 9.97 -2.06
CA MET A 60 -6.64 10.27 -1.22
C MET A 60 -7.06 11.73 -1.38
N LEU A 61 -8.36 11.95 -1.50
CA LEU A 61 -9.01 13.27 -1.49
C LEU A 61 -9.90 13.34 -0.26
N ASN A 62 -9.52 14.18 0.69
CA ASN A 62 -10.21 14.36 1.96
C ASN A 62 -10.94 15.71 1.97
N ALA A 63 -12.20 15.72 2.34
CA ALA A 63 -12.99 16.91 2.62
C ALA A 63 -13.13 17.07 4.14
N CYS A 64 -12.54 18.12 4.67
CA CYS A 64 -12.46 18.39 6.09
C CYS A 64 -13.25 19.65 6.47
N TYR A 65 -13.78 19.66 7.68
CA TYR A 65 -14.45 20.81 8.26
C TYR A 65 -13.87 21.10 9.64
N ASP A 66 -13.32 22.30 9.79
CA ASP A 66 -12.80 22.76 11.08
C ASP A 66 -13.99 23.19 11.97
N VAL A 67 -14.05 22.66 13.19
CA VAL A 67 -15.11 22.96 14.16
C VAL A 67 -14.54 23.95 15.18
N THR A 68 -14.86 25.23 15.02
CA THR A 68 -14.44 26.26 16.00
C THR A 68 -15.56 26.59 16.98
N THR A 69 -15.26 26.40 18.26
CA THR A 69 -16.14 26.75 19.39
C THR A 69 -15.45 27.80 20.25
N GLU A 70 -16.16 28.88 20.56
CA GLU A 70 -15.63 29.93 21.44
C GLU A 70 -15.26 29.36 22.82
N GLY A 71 -14.05 29.66 23.30
CA GLY A 71 -13.58 29.25 24.62
C GLY A 71 -12.72 27.97 24.68
N ILE A 72 -12.44 27.31 23.55
CA ILE A 72 -11.58 26.11 23.51
C ILE A 72 -10.26 26.44 22.78
N PRO A 73 -9.07 26.12 23.34
CA PRO A 73 -7.76 26.47 22.77
C PRO A 73 -7.30 25.55 21.62
N PHE A 74 -8.10 24.57 21.20
CA PHE A 74 -7.80 23.67 20.08
C PHE A 74 -8.95 23.64 19.08
N SER A 75 -8.65 23.44 17.80
CA SER A 75 -9.62 23.39 16.70
C SER A 75 -9.81 21.94 16.26
N PRO A 76 -10.80 21.20 16.81
CA PRO A 76 -11.14 19.88 16.29
C PRO A 76 -11.60 19.99 14.83
N TYR A 77 -11.35 18.96 14.04
CA TYR A 77 -11.81 18.88 12.65
C TYR A 77 -12.32 17.47 12.36
N ILE A 78 -13.26 17.37 11.43
CA ILE A 78 -13.79 16.09 10.93
C ILE A 78 -13.52 16.03 9.43
N CYS A 79 -13.14 14.86 8.92
CA CYS A 79 -12.88 14.65 7.50
C CYS A 79 -13.66 13.44 6.98
N ALA A 80 -14.06 13.50 5.72
CA ALA A 80 -14.50 12.35 4.96
C ALA A 80 -13.73 12.33 3.63
N GLY A 81 -13.22 11.18 3.25
CA GLY A 81 -12.27 11.02 2.17
C GLY A 81 -12.60 9.87 1.25
N ILE A 82 -12.30 10.07 -0.02
CA ILE A 82 -12.32 9.02 -1.04
C ILE A 82 -10.94 8.93 -1.67
N GLY A 83 -10.55 7.74 -2.08
CA GLY A 83 -9.28 7.58 -2.77
C GLY A 83 -9.19 6.29 -3.55
N THR A 84 -8.01 6.10 -4.12
CA THR A 84 -7.66 4.92 -4.87
C THR A 84 -6.24 4.51 -4.60
N ASP A 85 -6.03 3.21 -4.46
CA ASP A 85 -4.72 2.59 -4.31
C ASP A 85 -4.37 1.84 -5.59
N LEU A 86 -3.15 2.00 -6.09
CA LEU A 86 -2.59 1.25 -7.19
C LEU A 86 -1.57 0.28 -6.63
N ILE A 87 -1.97 -0.99 -6.55
CA ILE A 87 -1.12 -2.06 -6.04
C ILE A 87 -0.46 -2.76 -7.22
N SER A 88 0.86 -2.66 -7.31
CA SER A 88 1.69 -3.36 -8.29
C SER A 88 2.33 -4.59 -7.64
N MET A 89 1.93 -5.78 -8.10
CA MET A 89 2.47 -7.06 -7.64
C MET A 89 2.76 -7.94 -8.86
N PHE A 90 3.97 -8.51 -8.95
CA PHE A 90 4.38 -9.35 -10.09
C PHE A 90 4.12 -8.69 -11.46
N GLU A 91 4.49 -7.42 -11.61
CA GLU A 91 4.26 -6.61 -12.83
C GLU A 91 2.79 -6.35 -13.20
N ALA A 92 1.84 -6.74 -12.35
CA ALA A 92 0.41 -6.44 -12.52
C ALA A 92 -0.02 -5.30 -11.59
N THR A 93 -0.55 -4.21 -12.16
CA THR A 93 -1.11 -3.08 -11.42
C THR A 93 -2.62 -3.23 -11.29
N ASN A 94 -3.13 -3.25 -10.05
CA ASN A 94 -4.55 -3.39 -9.74
C ASN A 94 -5.06 -2.15 -8.99
N PRO A 95 -6.11 -1.47 -9.49
CA PRO A 95 -6.72 -0.35 -8.78
C PRO A 95 -7.68 -0.84 -7.70
N LYS A 96 -7.61 -0.23 -6.51
CA LYS A 96 -8.53 -0.43 -5.38
C LYS A 96 -9.14 0.90 -5.00
N ILE A 97 -10.41 0.91 -4.59
CA ILE A 97 -11.09 2.10 -4.07
C ILE A 97 -11.00 2.10 -2.56
N SER A 98 -10.70 3.27 -1.98
CA SER A 98 -10.52 3.46 -0.54
C SER A 98 -11.42 4.60 -0.02
N TYR A 99 -11.87 4.47 1.22
CA TYR A 99 -12.70 5.44 1.93
C TYR A 99 -12.16 5.63 3.35
N GLN A 100 -12.09 6.87 3.81
CA GLN A 100 -11.63 7.23 5.15
C GLN A 100 -12.62 8.22 5.77
N GLY A 101 -13.04 7.98 7.01
CA GLY A 101 -13.98 8.83 7.75
C GLY A 101 -13.91 8.61 9.24
#